data_AF-A0A4Q3VKS1-F1
#
_entry.id   AF-A0A4Q3VKS1-F1
#
_cell.length_a   1.000
_cell.length_b   1.000
_cell.length_c   1.000
_cell.angle_alpha   90.00
_cell.angle_beta   90.00
_cell.angle_gamma   90.00
#
_symmetry.space_group_name_H-M   'P 1'
#
loop_
_entity.id
_entity.type
_entity.pdbx_description
1 polymer ?
#
loop_
_entity_poly.entity_id
_entity_poly.type
_entity_poly.pdbx_seq_one_letter_code
_entity_poly.pdbx_strand_id
1 'polypeptide(L)'
;MTKGPISEFIQKYYLHFNAAALVDAAKAYEQQLADGAKMMVTLAGAMSTAELGKIFAEMIRRDKVQIISCTGANLEEDIMNLVAHSHYERVPNYRDLTPQQEWDLLERGLNRVTDTCIPEHEAFRRLQKHIHKIWKDAEDKGERYFPHEFMYKMLLSGVLEEYYEIDLKDSWMYA
;
A
#
# COMPACT_ATOMS: atom_id res chain seq x y z
N MET A 1 18.90 16.65 -15.31
CA MET A 1 18.06 15.73 -16.11
C MET A 1 16.93 16.52 -16.72
N THR A 2 16.62 16.30 -18.00
CA THR A 2 15.47 16.91 -18.66
C THR A 2 14.19 16.37 -18.01
N LYS A 3 13.23 17.25 -17.70
CA LYS A 3 11.94 16.85 -17.13
C LYS A 3 11.12 16.09 -18.19
N GLY A 4 10.29 15.15 -17.75
CA GLY A 4 9.45 14.35 -18.65
C GLY A 4 8.15 15.06 -19.04
N PRO A 5 7.37 14.49 -19.99
CA PRO A 5 6.16 15.12 -20.54
C PRO A 5 5.11 15.51 -19.49
N ILE A 6 4.96 14.71 -18.42
CA ILE A 6 4.01 15.01 -17.33
C ILE A 6 4.47 16.21 -16.51
N SER A 7 5.76 16.31 -16.21
CA SER A 7 6.32 17.47 -15.51
C SER A 7 6.19 18.74 -16.36
N GLU A 8 6.45 18.66 -17.66
CA GLU A 8 6.26 19.77 -18.58
C GLU A 8 4.79 20.20 -18.66
N PHE A 9 3.86 19.24 -18.73
CA PHE A 9 2.42 19.51 -18.70
C PHE A 9 2.01 20.24 -17.41
N ILE A 10 2.41 19.71 -16.25
CA ILE A 10 2.10 20.31 -14.94
C ILE A 10 2.67 21.73 -14.89
N GLN A 11 3.93 21.95 -15.24
CA GLN A 11 4.55 23.28 -15.21
C GLN A 11 3.86 24.29 -16.15
N LYS A 12 3.36 23.83 -17.30
CA LYS A 12 2.69 24.69 -18.27
C LYS A 12 1.28 25.09 -17.85
N TYR A 13 0.51 24.18 -17.24
CA TYR A 13 -0.92 24.37 -17.01
C TYR A 13 -1.31 24.62 -15.55
N TYR A 14 -0.50 24.22 -14.57
CA TYR A 14 -0.86 24.28 -13.15
C TYR A 14 -0.32 25.58 -12.54
N LEU A 15 -0.90 26.71 -12.95
CA LEU A 15 -0.32 28.04 -12.68
C LEU A 15 -0.86 28.75 -11.44
N HIS A 16 -2.09 28.44 -11.01
CA HIS A 16 -2.78 29.19 -9.94
C HIS A 16 -3.54 28.27 -8.97
N PHE A 17 -3.87 28.79 -7.79
CA PHE A 17 -4.65 28.11 -6.75
C PHE A 17 -4.05 26.74 -6.36
N ASN A 18 -4.89 25.74 -6.11
CA ASN A 18 -4.45 24.40 -5.71
C ASN A 18 -3.59 23.71 -6.77
N ALA A 19 -3.70 24.11 -8.04
CA ALA A 19 -2.83 23.57 -9.09
C ALA A 19 -1.38 24.05 -8.91
N ALA A 20 -1.16 25.33 -8.62
CA ALA A 20 0.17 25.86 -8.33
C ALA A 20 0.81 25.22 -7.08
N ALA A 21 -0.01 24.93 -6.06
CA ALA A 21 0.47 24.27 -4.85
C ALA A 21 1.14 22.91 -5.13
N LEU A 22 0.65 22.15 -6.13
CA LEU A 22 1.30 20.91 -6.56
C LEU A 22 2.70 21.16 -7.15
N VAL A 23 2.84 22.21 -7.97
CA VAL A 23 4.12 22.59 -8.58
C VAL A 23 5.13 22.98 -7.50
N ASP A 24 4.70 23.81 -6.55
CA ASP A 24 5.54 24.29 -5.46
C ASP A 24 5.96 23.13 -4.53
N ALA A 25 5.02 22.22 -4.21
CA ALA A 25 5.32 21.02 -3.44
C ALA A 25 6.34 20.11 -4.14
N ALA A 26 6.20 19.88 -5.45
CA ALA A 26 7.13 19.05 -6.21
C ALA A 26 8.54 19.67 -6.25
N LYS A 27 8.65 20.98 -6.49
CA LYS A 27 9.95 21.69 -6.47
C LYS A 27 10.58 21.67 -5.08
N ALA A 28 9.80 21.92 -4.03
CA ALA A 28 10.28 21.89 -2.66
C ALA A 28 10.79 20.49 -2.27
N TYR A 29 10.07 19.44 -2.65
CA TYR A 29 10.49 18.05 -2.42
C TYR A 29 11.84 17.75 -3.12
N GLU A 30 11.99 18.14 -4.38
CA GLU A 30 13.25 17.97 -5.11
C GLU A 30 14.40 18.75 -4.46
N GLN A 31 14.15 19.98 -4.00
CA GLN A 31 15.14 20.80 -3.32
C GLN A 31 15.59 20.16 -2.00
N GLN A 32 14.64 19.69 -1.17
CA GLN A 32 14.95 18.98 0.09
C GLN A 32 15.85 17.77 -0.15
N LEU A 33 15.55 16.96 -1.17
CA LEU A 33 16.42 15.83 -1.54
C LEU A 33 17.81 16.28 -2.02
N ALA A 34 17.88 17.33 -2.84
CA ALA A 34 19.15 17.88 -3.32
C ALA A 34 20.03 18.43 -2.17
N ASP A 35 19.38 18.97 -1.13
CA ASP A 35 20.03 19.46 0.09
C ASP A 35 20.41 18.33 1.07
N GLY A 36 20.13 17.07 0.72
CA GLY A 36 20.47 15.90 1.53
C GLY A 36 19.51 15.62 2.68
N ALA A 37 18.30 16.20 2.67
CA ALA A 37 17.29 15.89 3.67
C ALA A 37 16.73 14.47 3.50
N LYS A 38 16.26 13.90 4.61
CA LYS A 38 15.49 12.64 4.62
C LYS A 38 14.01 12.94 4.57
N MET A 39 13.30 12.25 3.69
CA MET A 39 11.87 12.41 3.52
C MET A 39 11.10 11.40 4.37
N MET A 40 10.23 11.95 5.23
CA MET A 40 9.22 11.21 5.94
C MET A 40 7.88 11.35 5.23
N VAL A 41 7.25 10.22 4.92
CA VAL A 41 5.91 10.17 4.34
C VAL A 41 4.94 9.63 5.38
N THR A 42 3.89 10.38 5.66
CA THR A 42 2.79 9.96 6.53
C THR A 42 1.61 9.50 5.67
N LEU A 43 1.15 8.26 5.86
CA LEU A 43 0.05 7.68 5.08
C LEU A 43 -1.13 7.35 5.98
N ALA A 44 -2.31 7.79 5.57
CA ALA A 44 -3.59 7.50 6.20
C ALA A 44 -4.63 7.15 5.15
N GLY A 45 -5.73 6.53 5.57
CA GLY A 45 -6.73 5.98 4.64
C GLY A 45 -6.23 4.72 3.92
N ALA A 46 -7.06 4.18 3.03
CA ALA A 46 -6.82 2.95 2.30
C ALA A 46 -5.96 3.16 1.04
N MET A 47 -4.77 3.74 1.22
CA MET A 47 -3.90 4.10 0.09
C MET A 47 -3.29 2.87 -0.59
N SER A 48 -3.03 1.81 0.18
CA SER A 48 -2.49 0.55 -0.36
C SER A 48 -3.55 -0.20 -1.16
N THR A 49 -4.80 -0.25 -0.69
CA THR A 49 -5.94 -0.70 -1.50
C THR A 49 -6.14 0.16 -2.76
N ALA A 50 -5.92 1.47 -2.67
CA ALA A 50 -5.93 2.38 -3.83
C ALA A 50 -4.70 2.23 -4.76
N GLU A 51 -3.90 1.17 -4.57
CA GLU A 51 -2.76 0.80 -5.39
C GLU A 51 -1.65 1.86 -5.45
N LEU A 52 -1.45 2.62 -4.36
CA LEU A 52 -0.35 3.58 -4.23
C LEU A 52 1.02 2.92 -4.45
N GLY A 53 1.14 1.61 -4.18
CA GLY A 53 2.35 0.83 -4.37
C GLY A 53 3.00 0.99 -5.75
N LYS A 54 2.21 1.08 -6.83
CA LYS A 54 2.70 1.28 -8.22
C LYS A 54 3.64 2.47 -8.41
N ILE A 55 3.42 3.55 -7.66
CA ILE A 55 4.25 4.75 -7.72
C ILE A 55 5.15 4.90 -6.50
N PHE A 56 4.68 4.46 -5.34
CA PHE A 56 5.36 4.69 -4.07
C PHE A 56 6.53 3.73 -3.86
N ALA A 57 6.39 2.47 -4.30
CA ALA A 57 7.46 1.49 -4.27
C ALA A 57 8.68 1.94 -5.09
N GLU A 58 8.47 2.53 -6.27
CA GLU A 58 9.56 3.11 -7.07
C GLU A 58 10.24 4.29 -6.35
N MET A 59 9.47 5.14 -5.67
CA MET A 59 10.03 6.25 -4.89
C MET A 59 10.91 5.75 -3.73
N ILE A 60 10.51 4.67 -3.06
CA ILE A 60 11.31 4.01 -2.02
C ILE A 60 12.60 3.44 -2.61
N ARG A 61 12.53 2.63 -3.67
CA ARG A 61 13.70 2.00 -4.30
C ARG A 61 14.71 3.00 -4.88
N ARG A 62 14.23 4.17 -5.27
CA ARG A 62 15.07 5.29 -5.75
C ARG A 62 15.68 6.12 -4.61
N ASP A 63 15.53 5.69 -3.37
CA ASP A 63 15.98 6.39 -2.16
C ASP A 63 15.44 7.83 -2.10
N LYS A 64 14.16 8.01 -2.43
CA LYS A 64 13.47 9.30 -2.31
C LYS A 64 12.59 9.38 -1.06
N VAL A 65 12.33 8.25 -0.41
CA VAL A 65 11.54 8.16 0.82
C VAL A 65 12.33 7.30 1.82
N GLN A 66 12.64 7.85 2.99
CA GLN A 66 13.48 7.19 4.00
C GLN A 66 12.70 6.76 5.24
N ILE A 67 11.57 7.40 5.52
CA ILE A 67 10.77 7.13 6.72
C ILE A 67 9.30 7.07 6.31
N ILE A 68 8.59 6.04 6.76
CA ILE A 68 7.17 5.88 6.51
C ILE A 68 6.48 5.76 7.86
N SER A 69 5.46 6.58 8.07
CA SER A 69 4.56 6.48 9.22
C SER A 69 3.16 6.27 8.72
N CYS A 70 2.60 5.09 8.96
CA CYS A 70 1.29 4.73 8.46
C CYS A 70 0.51 3.90 9.48
N THR A 71 -0.78 3.71 9.20
CA THR A 71 -1.62 2.76 9.93
C THR A 71 -1.24 1.33 9.57
N GLY A 72 -1.47 0.38 10.48
CA GLY A 72 -1.24 -1.05 10.22
C GLY A 72 -1.96 -1.56 8.97
N ALA A 73 -3.15 -1.05 8.69
CA ALA A 73 -3.92 -1.38 7.50
C ALA A 73 -3.14 -1.15 6.20
N ASN A 74 -2.34 -0.07 6.08
CA ASN A 74 -1.55 0.13 4.85
C ASN A 74 -0.43 -0.91 4.71
N LEU A 75 0.21 -1.33 5.80
CA LEU A 75 1.22 -2.39 5.79
C LEU A 75 0.60 -3.71 5.31
N GLU A 76 -0.58 -4.03 5.85
CA GLU A 76 -1.28 -5.28 5.58
C GLU A 76 -1.88 -5.31 4.17
N GLU A 77 -2.59 -4.26 3.77
CA GLU A 77 -3.28 -4.17 2.48
C GLU A 77 -2.33 -4.20 1.28
N ASP A 78 -1.09 -3.69 1.40
CA ASP A 78 -0.09 -3.83 0.33
C ASP A 78 0.30 -5.30 0.12
N ILE A 79 0.45 -6.05 1.21
CA ILE A 79 0.76 -7.49 1.16
C ILE A 79 -0.47 -8.27 0.69
N MET A 80 -1.67 -7.89 1.09
CA MET A 80 -2.92 -8.48 0.56
C MET A 80 -3.03 -8.27 -0.94
N ASN A 81 -2.71 -7.07 -1.42
CA ASN A 81 -2.67 -6.78 -2.84
C ASN A 81 -1.62 -7.68 -3.52
N LEU A 82 -0.44 -7.82 -2.92
CA LEU A 82 0.60 -8.70 -3.44
C LEU A 82 0.15 -10.15 -3.63
N VAL A 83 -0.68 -10.69 -2.72
CA VAL A 83 -1.04 -12.10 -2.70
C VAL A 83 -2.45 -12.43 -3.18
N ALA A 84 -3.32 -11.46 -3.46
CA ALA A 84 -4.74 -11.71 -3.73
C ALA A 84 -5.39 -10.72 -4.71
N HIS A 85 -4.62 -9.86 -5.39
CA HIS A 85 -5.14 -8.79 -6.26
C HIS A 85 -6.16 -9.26 -7.29
N SER A 86 -5.93 -10.41 -7.93
CA SER A 86 -6.82 -10.94 -8.99
C SER A 86 -8.20 -11.34 -8.47
N HIS A 87 -8.34 -11.48 -7.15
CA HIS A 87 -9.59 -11.80 -6.47
C HIS A 87 -10.30 -10.54 -5.92
N TYR A 88 -9.76 -9.34 -6.12
CA TYR A 88 -10.40 -8.11 -5.68
C TYR A 88 -11.63 -7.82 -6.53
N GLU A 89 -12.70 -7.38 -5.88
CA GLU A 89 -13.95 -7.05 -6.57
C GLU A 89 -14.26 -5.57 -6.46
N ARG A 90 -14.45 -4.91 -7.60
CA ARG A 90 -14.98 -3.54 -7.60
C ARG A 90 -16.48 -3.57 -7.37
N VAL A 91 -16.97 -2.70 -6.50
CA VAL A 91 -18.38 -2.53 -6.18
C VAL A 91 -18.89 -1.21 -6.78
N PRO A 92 -19.60 -1.26 -7.94
CA PRO A 92 -20.27 -0.08 -8.47
C PRO A 92 -21.31 0.44 -7.49
N ASN A 93 -21.53 1.76 -7.46
CA ASN A 93 -22.54 2.41 -6.61
C ASN A 93 -22.40 2.08 -5.11
N TYR A 94 -21.19 1.81 -4.63
CA TYR A 94 -20.90 1.43 -3.23
C TYR A 94 -21.44 2.39 -2.14
N ARG A 95 -21.84 3.62 -2.52
CA ARG A 95 -22.42 4.61 -1.60
C ARG A 95 -23.91 4.38 -1.33
N ASP A 96 -24.58 3.63 -2.20
CA ASP A 96 -26.03 3.45 -2.20
C ASP A 96 -26.44 1.97 -2.06
N LEU A 97 -25.59 1.16 -1.44
CA LEU A 97 -25.89 -0.26 -1.18
C LEU A 97 -27.06 -0.39 -0.20
N THR A 98 -28.00 -1.28 -0.54
CA THR A 98 -29.05 -1.70 0.38
C THR A 98 -28.48 -2.63 1.48
N PRO A 99 -29.16 -2.75 2.63
CA PRO A 99 -28.74 -3.69 3.68
C PRO A 99 -28.59 -5.14 3.18
N GLN A 100 -29.43 -5.57 2.23
CA GLN A 100 -29.33 -6.90 1.64
C GLN A 100 -28.06 -7.05 0.80
N GLN A 101 -27.70 -6.03 0.00
CA GLN A 101 -26.47 -6.09 -0.79
C GLN A 101 -25.21 -6.11 0.08
N GLU A 102 -25.20 -5.40 1.21
CA GLU A 102 -24.10 -5.50 2.19
C GLU A 102 -24.03 -6.91 2.82
N TRP A 103 -25.19 -7.51 3.09
CA TRP A 103 -25.27 -8.90 3.56
C TRP A 103 -24.75 -9.90 2.52
N ASP A 104 -25.11 -9.72 1.25
CA ASP A 104 -24.65 -10.59 0.17
C ASP A 104 -23.12 -10.53 0.00
N LEU A 105 -22.50 -9.36 0.24
CA LEU A 105 -21.03 -9.24 0.28
C LEU A 105 -20.44 -10.01 1.48
N LEU A 106 -21.05 -9.91 2.66
CA LEU A 106 -20.63 -10.64 3.85
C LEU A 106 -20.73 -12.15 3.66
N GLU A 107 -21.83 -12.66 3.09
CA GLU A 107 -22.02 -14.09 2.85
C GLU A 107 -20.99 -14.67 1.87
N ARG A 108 -20.47 -13.81 0.97
CA ARG A 108 -19.39 -14.14 0.04
C ARG A 108 -17.99 -13.96 0.63
N GLY A 109 -17.87 -13.49 1.88
CA GLY A 109 -16.59 -13.21 2.53
C GLY A 109 -15.84 -12.03 1.90
N LEU A 110 -16.55 -11.03 1.39
CA LEU A 110 -15.96 -9.87 0.72
C LEU A 110 -15.90 -8.66 1.67
N ASN A 111 -14.71 -8.38 2.20
CA ASN A 111 -14.49 -7.23 3.08
C ASN A 111 -14.37 -5.95 2.25
N ARG A 112 -15.31 -5.02 2.41
CA ARG A 112 -15.37 -3.81 1.59
C ARG A 112 -14.58 -2.64 2.17
N VAL A 113 -13.74 -2.05 1.34
CA VAL A 113 -13.05 -0.77 1.53
C VAL A 113 -13.51 0.16 0.42
N THR A 114 -14.39 1.11 0.76
CA THR A 114 -15.06 2.00 -0.21
C THR A 114 -15.72 1.23 -1.35
N ASP A 115 -15.17 1.30 -2.56
CA ASP A 115 -15.64 0.71 -3.80
C ASP A 115 -14.88 -0.57 -4.19
N THR A 116 -14.05 -1.09 -3.30
CA THR A 116 -13.22 -2.28 -3.54
C THR A 116 -13.43 -3.29 -2.43
N CYS A 117 -13.65 -4.54 -2.78
CA CYS A 117 -13.78 -5.67 -1.87
C CYS A 117 -12.50 -6.51 -1.91
N ILE A 118 -11.99 -6.82 -0.71
CA ILE A 118 -10.85 -7.69 -0.49
C ILE A 118 -11.39 -9.03 0.03
N PRO A 119 -11.11 -10.14 -0.66
CA PRO A 119 -11.65 -11.45 -0.30
C PRO A 119 -11.00 -12.01 0.96
N GLU A 120 -11.83 -12.46 1.92
CA GLU A 120 -11.37 -12.91 3.23
C GLU A 120 -10.41 -14.09 3.14
N HIS A 121 -10.71 -15.10 2.33
CA HIS A 121 -9.94 -16.33 2.30
C HIS A 121 -8.58 -16.15 1.60
N GLU A 122 -8.60 -15.53 0.43
CA GLU A 122 -7.44 -15.35 -0.43
C GLU A 122 -6.48 -14.29 0.10
N ALA A 123 -6.97 -13.27 0.81
CA ALA A 123 -6.12 -12.26 1.44
C ALA A 123 -5.91 -12.55 2.94
N PHE A 124 -6.95 -12.39 3.76
CA PHE A 124 -6.81 -12.37 5.22
C PHE A 124 -6.42 -13.74 5.79
N ARG A 125 -7.15 -14.81 5.46
CA ARG A 125 -6.89 -16.15 6.00
C ARG A 125 -5.56 -16.73 5.49
N ARG A 126 -5.21 -16.45 4.23
CA ARG A 126 -3.91 -16.78 3.64
C ARG A 126 -2.78 -16.16 4.47
N LEU A 127 -2.79 -14.85 4.67
CA LEU A 127 -1.76 -14.16 5.48
C LEU A 127 -1.81 -14.59 6.95
N GLN A 128 -3.00 -14.78 7.52
CA GLN A 128 -3.20 -15.20 8.91
C GLN A 128 -2.42 -16.49 9.23
N LYS A 129 -2.48 -17.49 8.35
CA LYS A 129 -1.76 -18.76 8.51
C LYS A 129 -0.26 -18.53 8.72
N HIS A 130 0.35 -17.65 7.92
CA HIS A 130 1.79 -17.39 7.96
C HIS A 130 2.18 -16.48 9.11
N ILE A 131 1.47 -15.37 9.31
CA ILE A 131 1.80 -14.41 10.37
C ILE A 131 1.61 -15.03 11.77
N HIS A 132 0.57 -15.85 11.96
CA HIS A 132 0.35 -16.56 13.22
C HIS A 132 1.51 -17.50 13.56
N LYS A 133 2.07 -18.18 12.56
CA LYS A 133 3.26 -19.01 12.77
C LYS A 133 4.44 -18.17 13.28
N ILE A 134 4.69 -17.00 12.68
CA ILE A 134 5.80 -16.13 13.07
C ILE A 134 5.58 -15.60 14.50
N TRP A 135 4.35 -15.22 14.86
CA TRP A 135 4.00 -14.83 16.23
C TRP A 135 4.24 -15.95 17.22
N LYS A 136 3.81 -17.18 16.89
CA LYS A 136 3.96 -18.34 17.77
C LYS A 136 5.44 -18.71 17.97
N ASP A 137 6.22 -18.70 16.89
CA ASP A 137 7.66 -18.97 16.95
C ASP A 137 8.40 -17.91 17.79
N ALA A 138 7.98 -16.64 17.72
CA ALA A 138 8.53 -15.56 18.56
C ALA A 138 8.14 -15.72 20.04
N GLU A 139 6.87 -16.06 20.32
CA GLU A 139 6.39 -16.34 21.68
C GLU A 139 7.18 -17.50 22.31
N ASP A 140 7.33 -18.62 21.61
CA ASP A 140 8.01 -19.81 22.12
C ASP A 140 9.50 -19.55 22.41
N LYS A 141 10.11 -18.58 21.71
CA LYS A 141 11.50 -18.13 21.93
C LYS A 141 11.63 -16.97 22.93
N GLY A 142 10.51 -16.40 23.39
CA GLY A 142 10.51 -15.20 24.24
C GLY A 142 11.00 -13.93 23.53
N GLU A 143 10.92 -13.88 22.20
CA GLU A 143 11.34 -12.76 21.38
C GLU A 143 10.23 -11.71 21.24
N ARG A 144 10.62 -10.43 21.11
CA ARG A 144 9.71 -9.31 20.90
C ARG A 144 10.14 -8.51 19.69
N TYR A 145 9.16 -8.11 18.90
CA TYR A 145 9.34 -7.37 17.67
C TYR A 145 8.28 -6.27 17.56
N PHE A 146 8.59 -5.22 16.81
CA PHE A 146 7.61 -4.24 16.39
C PHE A 146 6.63 -4.86 15.38
N PRO A 147 5.39 -4.34 15.27
CA PRO A 147 4.38 -4.91 14.38
C PRO A 147 4.86 -5.09 12.92
N HIS A 148 5.57 -4.10 12.36
CA HIS A 148 6.09 -4.13 11.00
C HIS A 148 7.18 -5.20 10.78
N GLU A 149 7.96 -5.53 11.82
CA GLU A 149 9.02 -6.53 11.70
C GLU A 149 8.45 -7.94 11.49
N PHE A 150 7.23 -8.22 11.97
CA PHE A 150 6.55 -9.48 11.68
C PHE A 150 6.17 -9.58 10.19
N MET A 151 5.71 -8.48 9.59
CA MET A 151 5.45 -8.41 8.15
C MET A 151 6.74 -8.57 7.33
N TYR A 152 7.84 -7.95 7.77
CA TYR A 152 9.15 -8.12 7.13
C TYR A 152 9.62 -9.56 7.18
N LYS A 153 9.53 -10.21 8.34
CA LYS A 153 9.87 -11.64 8.46
C LYS A 153 9.01 -12.50 7.54
N MET A 154 7.73 -12.18 7.38
CA MET A 154 6.84 -12.90 6.47
C MET A 154 7.31 -12.77 5.01
N LEU A 155 7.54 -11.54 4.54
CA LEU A 155 8.01 -11.28 3.17
C LEU A 155 9.40 -11.89 2.91
N LEU A 156 10.36 -11.67 3.82
CA LEU A 156 11.74 -12.14 3.68
C LEU A 156 11.90 -13.66 3.82
N SER A 157 10.90 -14.35 4.38
CA SER A 157 10.93 -15.82 4.48
C SER A 157 10.69 -16.54 3.15
N GLY A 158 10.21 -15.84 2.12
CA GLY A 158 9.82 -16.42 0.83
C GLY A 158 8.51 -17.21 0.87
N VAL A 159 7.85 -17.30 2.03
CA VAL A 159 6.64 -18.11 2.22
C VAL A 159 5.43 -17.64 1.41
N LEU A 160 5.46 -16.40 0.92
CA LEU A 160 4.40 -15.81 0.11
C LEU A 160 4.65 -15.90 -1.41
N GLU A 161 5.84 -16.34 -1.85
CA GLU A 161 6.23 -16.30 -3.27
C GLU A 161 5.30 -17.10 -4.18
N GLU A 162 4.78 -18.24 -3.70
CA GLU A 162 3.81 -19.06 -4.43
C GLU A 162 2.46 -18.34 -4.67
N TYR A 163 2.18 -17.26 -3.94
CA TYR A 163 0.93 -16.52 -3.99
C TYR A 163 1.02 -15.17 -4.70
N TYR A 164 2.18 -14.76 -5.23
CA TYR A 164 2.33 -13.43 -5.81
C TYR A 164 1.47 -13.25 -7.08
N GLU A 165 0.60 -12.25 -7.05
CA GLU A 165 -0.36 -11.94 -8.12
C GLU A 165 -0.07 -10.62 -8.85
N ILE A 166 0.73 -9.73 -8.24
CA ILE A 166 1.20 -8.49 -8.87
C ILE A 166 2.73 -8.51 -9.01
N ASP A 167 3.27 -7.61 -9.83
CA ASP A 167 4.71 -7.40 -9.92
C ASP A 167 5.25 -6.88 -8.58
N LEU A 168 6.33 -7.47 -8.06
CA LEU A 168 6.97 -7.02 -6.82
C LEU A 168 7.34 -5.53 -6.87
N LYS A 169 7.60 -4.98 -8.06
CA LYS A 169 7.86 -3.56 -8.24
C LYS A 169 6.69 -2.68 -7.79
N ASP A 170 5.47 -3.21 -7.74
CA ASP A 170 4.25 -2.50 -7.38
C ASP A 170 3.83 -2.69 -5.92
N SER A 171 4.58 -3.47 -5.12
CA SER A 171 4.42 -3.58 -3.65
C SER A 171 5.41 -2.65 -2.94
N TRP A 172 4.89 -1.74 -2.11
CA TRP A 172 5.74 -0.78 -1.39
C TRP A 172 6.28 -1.31 -0.07
N MET A 173 5.62 -2.31 0.55
CA MET A 173 6.17 -3.00 1.72
C MET A 173 7.35 -3.89 1.37
N TYR A 174 7.42 -4.36 0.13
CA TYR A 174 8.54 -5.13 -0.40
C TYR A 174 9.70 -4.26 -0.90
N ALA A 175 9.45 -2.97 -1.18
CA ALA A 175 10.38 -2.03 -1.80
C ALA A 175 11.54 -1.62 -0.87
#